data_AF-A0A4Y2FCT9-F1
#
_entry.id   AF-A0A4Y2FCT9-F1
#
_cell.length_a   1.000
_cell.length_b   1.000
_cell.length_c   1.000
_cell.angle_alpha   90.00
_cell.angle_beta   90.00
_cell.angle_gamma   90.00
#
_symmetry.space_group_name_H-M   'P 1'
#
loop_
_entity.id
_entity.type
_entity.pdbx_description
1 polymer ?
#
loop_
_entity_poly.entity_id
_entity_poly.type
_entity_poly.pdbx_seq_one_letter_code
_entity_poly.pdbx_strand_id
1 'polypeptide(L)'
;MSISLALLVPHFVMFKQEKNETADEYISRLSSDALRHAQTRAIENTEVHIRLESDRLRHSELRARETSQEWEARLRRQSEAYVQRVAEETDFHSTINTFCDKCCDICQKKCYTNQVAKYWLTSPKPYLPPELSAKKDLLVCHRCNTYLKSSKSHAPSKAYWNNLLLGDISVEIAALTEPERRLL
;
A
#
# COMPACT_ATOMS: atom_id res chain seq x y z
N MET A 1 23.79 60.95 -5.22
CA MET A 1 22.81 60.20 -4.40
C MET A 1 23.47 58.89 -4.00
N SER A 2 23.73 58.72 -2.70
CA SER A 2 24.49 57.57 -2.17
C SER A 2 23.55 56.37 -2.09
N ILE A 3 23.71 55.40 -3.00
CA ILE A 3 23.07 54.10 -2.85
C ILE A 3 23.78 53.44 -1.67
N SER A 4 23.04 53.28 -0.57
CA SER A 4 23.56 52.73 0.67
C SER A 4 24.14 51.34 0.44
N LEU A 5 25.46 51.19 0.59
CA LEU A 5 26.19 49.92 0.46
C LEU A 5 25.62 48.80 1.36
N ALA A 6 24.81 49.14 2.36
CA ALA A 6 24.18 48.21 3.30
C ALA A 6 23.20 47.21 2.66
N LEU A 7 22.64 47.50 1.47
CA LEU A 7 21.72 46.59 0.78
C LEU A 7 22.40 45.60 -0.19
N LEU A 8 23.67 45.84 -0.55
CA LEU A 8 24.43 44.96 -1.46
C LEU A 8 25.10 43.79 -0.73
N VAL A 9 25.36 43.93 0.57
CA VAL A 9 26.07 42.92 1.38
C VAL A 9 25.25 41.63 1.60
N PRO A 10 23.94 41.67 1.93
CA PRO A 10 23.18 40.43 2.18
C PRO A 10 22.98 39.58 0.92
N HIS A 11 22.72 40.24 -0.22
CA HIS A 11 22.47 39.56 -1.49
C HIS A 11 23.74 38.89 -2.04
N PHE A 12 24.91 39.49 -1.78
CA PHE A 12 26.21 38.94 -2.19
C PHE A 12 26.68 37.80 -1.28
N VAL A 13 26.32 37.82 0.02
CA VAL A 13 26.66 36.74 0.97
C VAL A 13 25.82 35.48 0.73
N MET A 14 24.51 35.60 0.50
CA MET A 14 23.66 34.46 0.14
C MET A 14 24.12 33.75 -1.14
N PHE A 15 24.43 34.52 -2.20
CA PHE A 15 24.88 33.97 -3.49
C PHE A 15 26.24 33.26 -3.43
N LYS A 16 27.08 33.59 -2.45
CA LYS A 16 28.42 33.01 -2.30
C LYS A 16 28.40 31.72 -1.48
N GLN A 17 27.41 31.56 -0.60
CA GLN A 17 27.23 30.37 0.23
C GLN A 17 26.65 29.20 -0.57
N GLU A 18 25.74 29.43 -1.52
CA GLU A 18 25.19 28.38 -2.40
C GLU A 18 26.25 27.71 -3.29
N LYS A 19 27.34 28.40 -3.64
CA LYS A 19 28.38 27.87 -4.52
C LYS A 19 29.38 26.93 -3.86
N ASN A 20 29.38 26.84 -2.52
CA ASN A 20 30.35 26.06 -1.76
C ASN A 20 29.69 25.11 -0.74
N GLU A 21 28.37 24.95 -0.83
CA GLU A 21 27.56 24.09 0.03
C GLU A 21 27.81 22.62 -0.32
N THR A 22 28.07 21.79 0.68
CA THR A 22 28.15 20.33 0.50
C THR A 22 26.76 19.73 0.29
N ALA A 23 26.68 18.51 -0.25
CA ALA A 23 25.40 17.82 -0.46
C ALA A 23 24.60 17.68 0.85
N ASP A 24 25.27 17.40 1.96
CA ASP A 24 24.64 17.23 3.27
C ASP A 24 24.13 18.57 3.84
N GLU A 25 24.90 19.65 3.67
CA GLU A 25 24.47 21.00 4.05
C GLU A 25 23.25 21.44 3.22
N TYR A 26 23.26 21.16 1.91
CA TYR A 26 22.15 21.43 1.00
C TYR A 26 20.88 20.68 1.41
N ILE A 27 20.99 19.38 1.69
CA ILE A 27 19.85 18.57 2.17
C ILE A 27 19.34 19.10 3.51
N SER A 28 20.25 19.43 4.44
CA SER A 28 19.90 19.96 5.76
C SER A 28 19.15 21.29 5.63
N ARG A 29 19.61 22.20 4.77
CA ARG A 29 18.94 23.47 4.49
C ARG A 29 17.57 23.27 3.85
N LEU A 30 17.47 22.42 2.82
CA LEU A 30 16.18 22.13 2.17
C LEU A 30 15.17 21.52 3.15
N SER A 31 15.64 20.65 4.06
CA SER A 31 14.80 20.06 5.11
C SER A 31 14.30 21.10 6.12
N SER A 32 15.18 22.04 6.51
CA SER A 32 14.84 23.16 7.38
C SER A 32 13.86 24.13 6.72
N ASP A 33 14.03 24.41 5.43
CA ASP A 33 13.12 25.24 4.64
C ASP A 33 11.74 24.58 4.52
N ALA A 34 11.70 23.28 4.19
CA ALA A 34 10.47 22.52 4.13
C ALA A 34 9.72 22.53 5.47
N LEU A 35 10.44 22.39 6.59
CA LEU A 35 9.86 22.45 7.94
C LEU A 35 9.26 23.84 8.23
N ARG A 36 10.00 24.92 7.93
CA ARG A 36 9.50 26.29 8.10
C ARG A 36 8.22 26.52 7.30
N HIS A 37 8.20 26.13 6.02
CA HIS A 37 7.01 26.25 5.19
C HIS A 37 5.84 25.40 5.69
N ALA A 38 6.10 24.20 6.22
CA ALA A 38 5.05 23.37 6.82
C ALA A 38 4.45 24.04 8.08
N GLN A 39 5.31 24.59 8.95
CA GLN A 39 4.87 25.33 10.13
C GLN A 39 4.05 26.57 9.78
N THR A 40 4.51 27.38 8.81
CA THR A 40 3.76 28.55 8.33
C THR A 40 2.39 28.14 7.77
N ARG A 41 2.32 27.05 6.98
CA ARG A 41 1.05 26.53 6.45
C ARG A 41 0.11 26.02 7.54
N ALA A 42 0.63 25.50 8.64
CA ALA A 42 -0.19 24.95 9.72
C ALA A 42 -0.87 26.03 10.58
N ILE A 43 -0.31 27.24 10.65
CA ILE A 43 -0.84 28.36 11.45
C ILE A 43 -1.64 29.37 10.62
N GLU A 44 -1.74 29.15 9.31
CA GLU A 44 -2.38 30.07 8.36
C GLU A 44 -3.91 30.01 8.50
N ASN A 45 -4.57 31.16 8.58
CA ASN A 45 -6.04 31.28 8.67
C ASN A 45 -6.62 31.96 7.41
N THR A 46 -7.34 33.09 7.51
CA THR A 46 -7.97 33.80 6.38
C THR A 46 -6.99 34.17 5.25
N GLU A 47 -5.68 34.18 5.54
CA GLU A 47 -4.59 34.35 4.57
C GLU A 47 -4.43 33.19 3.57
N VAL A 48 -4.96 31.99 3.87
CA VAL A 48 -4.96 30.83 2.96
C VAL A 48 -5.60 31.18 1.62
N HIS A 49 -6.71 31.92 1.63
CA HIS A 49 -7.40 32.33 0.41
C HIS A 49 -6.58 33.31 -0.42
N ILE A 50 -5.86 34.25 0.22
CA ILE A 50 -5.00 35.22 -0.47
C ILE A 50 -3.85 34.49 -1.17
N ARG A 51 -3.18 33.56 -0.47
CA ARG A 51 -2.10 32.77 -1.07
C ARG A 51 -2.61 31.91 -2.23
N LEU A 52 -3.71 31.17 -2.04
CA LEU A 52 -4.27 30.31 -3.10
C LEU A 52 -4.70 31.12 -4.33
N GLU A 53 -5.24 32.33 -4.14
CA GLU A 53 -5.60 33.21 -5.24
C GLU A 53 -4.36 33.75 -5.97
N SER A 54 -3.31 34.11 -5.23
CA SER A 54 -2.01 34.47 -5.79
C SER A 54 -1.38 33.31 -6.58
N ASP A 55 -1.44 32.08 -6.05
CA ASP A 55 -0.99 30.88 -6.76
C ASP A 55 -1.79 30.64 -8.04
N ARG A 56 -3.11 30.80 -7.98
CA ARG A 56 -4.00 30.68 -9.15
C ARG A 56 -3.62 31.68 -10.24
N LEU A 57 -3.39 32.94 -9.88
CA LEU A 57 -2.99 33.99 -10.82
C LEU A 57 -1.63 33.67 -11.45
N ARG A 58 -0.63 33.33 -10.63
CA ARG A 58 0.71 32.93 -11.11
C ARG A 58 0.64 31.76 -12.09
N HIS A 59 -0.15 30.73 -11.79
CA HIS A 59 -0.35 29.61 -12.72
C HIS A 59 -1.03 30.02 -14.02
N SER A 60 -2.00 30.93 -13.96
CA SER A 60 -2.67 31.47 -15.15
C SER A 60 -1.68 32.23 -16.05
N GLU A 61 -0.86 33.10 -15.48
CA GLU A 61 0.16 33.85 -16.21
C GLU A 61 1.23 32.93 -16.83
N LEU A 62 1.67 31.91 -16.08
CA LEU A 62 2.57 30.87 -16.58
C LEU A 62 1.98 30.14 -17.79
N ARG A 63 0.68 29.82 -17.76
CA ARG A 63 -0.02 29.16 -18.87
C ARG A 63 -0.16 30.07 -20.09
N ALA A 64 -0.38 31.37 -19.87
CA ALA A 64 -0.53 32.34 -20.96
C ALA A 64 0.78 32.57 -21.75
N ARG A 65 1.93 32.41 -21.10
CA ARG A 65 3.26 32.58 -21.73
C ARG A 65 3.94 31.28 -22.16
N GLU A 66 3.27 30.15 -22.00
CA GLU A 66 3.80 28.82 -22.28
C GLU A 66 4.09 28.66 -23.79
N THR A 67 5.25 28.11 -24.13
CA THR A 67 5.57 27.75 -25.52
C THR A 67 4.84 26.46 -25.93
N SER A 68 4.73 26.20 -27.24
CA SER A 68 4.10 24.96 -27.74
C SER A 68 4.77 23.70 -27.18
N GLN A 69 6.11 23.68 -27.08
CA GLN A 69 6.85 22.54 -26.57
C GLN A 69 6.60 22.32 -25.07
N GLU A 70 6.57 23.39 -24.27
CA GLU A 70 6.26 23.32 -22.84
C GLU A 70 4.82 22.86 -22.60
N TRP A 71 3.88 23.35 -23.42
CA TRP A 71 2.48 22.96 -23.39
C TRP A 71 2.31 21.45 -23.66
N GLU A 72 2.95 20.92 -24.70
CA GLU A 72 2.93 19.49 -25.01
C GLU A 72 3.55 18.66 -23.89
N ALA A 73 4.68 19.10 -23.32
CA ALA A 73 5.34 18.41 -22.22
C ALA A 73 4.48 18.41 -20.94
N ARG A 74 3.77 19.50 -20.65
CA ARG A 74 2.82 19.56 -19.53
C ARG A 74 1.61 18.65 -19.77
N LEU A 75 1.03 18.67 -20.96
CA LEU A 75 -0.13 17.82 -21.30
C LEU A 75 0.23 16.34 -21.23
N ARG A 76 1.41 15.95 -21.73
CA ARG A 76 1.93 14.59 -21.63
C ARG A 76 2.03 14.13 -20.18
N ARG A 77 2.69 14.92 -19.31
CA ARG A 77 2.77 14.63 -17.87
C ARG A 77 1.40 14.50 -17.21
N GLN A 78 0.44 15.34 -17.59
CA GLN A 78 -0.92 15.27 -17.06
C GLN A 78 -1.64 13.99 -17.51
N SER A 79 -1.46 13.57 -18.77
CA SER A 79 -2.00 12.32 -19.29
C SER A 79 -1.38 11.12 -18.59
N GLU A 80 -0.06 11.08 -18.43
CA GLU A 80 0.65 10.01 -17.71
C GLU A 80 0.18 9.90 -16.26
N ALA A 81 0.08 11.03 -15.54
CA ALA A 81 -0.42 11.05 -14.17
C ALA A 81 -1.89 10.58 -14.06
N TYR A 82 -2.72 10.89 -15.07
CA TYR A 82 -4.09 10.39 -15.11
C TYR A 82 -4.12 8.87 -15.31
N VAL A 83 -3.38 8.35 -16.30
CA VAL A 83 -3.30 6.91 -16.58
C VAL A 83 -2.81 6.15 -15.34
N GLN A 84 -1.79 6.67 -14.65
CA GLN A 84 -1.26 6.05 -13.44
C GLN A 84 -2.31 5.98 -12.32
N ARG A 85 -3.04 7.07 -12.06
CA ARG A 85 -4.10 7.08 -11.04
C ARG A 85 -5.22 6.10 -11.36
N VAL A 86 -5.65 6.05 -12.63
CA VAL A 86 -6.68 5.10 -13.06
C VAL A 86 -6.18 3.66 -12.90
N ALA A 87 -4.93 3.38 -13.25
CA ALA A 87 -4.33 2.06 -13.04
C ALA A 87 -4.31 1.68 -11.54
N GLU A 88 -3.88 2.58 -10.66
CA GLU A 88 -3.87 2.38 -9.20
C GLU A 88 -5.29 2.14 -8.65
N GLU A 89 -6.28 2.90 -9.13
CA GLU A 89 -7.68 2.72 -8.74
C GLU A 89 -8.23 1.36 -9.21
N THR A 90 -7.91 0.95 -10.45
CA THR A 90 -8.30 -0.37 -10.95
C THR A 90 -7.62 -1.51 -10.18
N ASP A 91 -6.36 -1.35 -9.81
CA ASP A 91 -5.61 -2.33 -9.00
C ASP A 91 -6.20 -2.44 -7.59
N PHE A 92 -6.49 -1.30 -6.95
CA PHE A 92 -7.18 -1.26 -5.66
C PHE A 92 -8.53 -1.97 -5.74
N HIS A 93 -9.36 -1.64 -6.72
CA HIS A 93 -10.66 -2.29 -6.90
C HIS A 93 -10.53 -3.79 -7.18
N SER A 94 -9.54 -4.22 -7.97
CA SER A 94 -9.30 -5.64 -8.21
C SER A 94 -8.89 -6.38 -6.93
N THR A 95 -8.05 -5.74 -6.10
CA THR A 95 -7.52 -6.29 -4.86
C THR A 95 -8.64 -6.45 -3.83
N ILE A 96 -9.45 -5.42 -3.58
CA ILE A 96 -10.53 -5.48 -2.59
C ILE A 96 -11.67 -6.41 -3.02
N ASN A 97 -11.88 -6.59 -4.33
CA ASN A 97 -12.90 -7.48 -4.87
C ASN A 97 -12.39 -8.91 -5.07
N THR A 98 -11.17 -9.22 -4.64
CA THR A 98 -10.68 -10.59 -4.62
C THR A 98 -11.25 -11.29 -3.39
N PHE A 99 -12.09 -12.31 -3.60
CA PHE A 99 -12.73 -13.08 -2.53
C PHE A 99 -12.09 -14.47 -2.37
N CYS A 100 -12.27 -15.08 -1.19
CA CYS A 100 -11.88 -16.46 -0.94
C CYS A 100 -12.97 -17.44 -1.44
N ASP A 101 -13.04 -17.62 -2.75
CA ASP A 101 -14.06 -18.44 -3.42
C ASP A 101 -13.56 -19.88 -3.73
N LYS A 102 -12.26 -20.13 -3.64
CA LYS A 102 -11.68 -21.44 -3.93
C LYS A 102 -11.75 -22.35 -2.70
N CYS A 103 -12.45 -23.47 -2.81
CA CYS A 103 -12.51 -24.47 -1.76
C CYS A 103 -11.40 -25.52 -1.96
N CYS A 104 -10.69 -25.82 -0.88
CA CYS A 104 -9.77 -26.95 -0.85
C CYS A 104 -10.55 -28.28 -0.91
N ASP A 105 -10.22 -29.17 -1.84
CA ASP A 105 -10.87 -30.49 -1.97
C ASP A 105 -10.75 -31.36 -0.70
N ILE A 106 -9.68 -31.19 0.08
CA ILE A 106 -9.41 -32.02 1.26
C ILE A 106 -10.04 -31.44 2.52
N CYS A 107 -9.70 -30.19 2.87
CA CYS A 107 -10.13 -29.59 4.13
C CYS A 107 -11.33 -28.65 4.00
N GLN A 108 -11.86 -28.45 2.79
CA GLN A 108 -13.00 -27.57 2.48
C GLN A 108 -12.82 -26.11 2.90
N LYS A 109 -11.60 -25.71 3.30
CA LYS A 109 -11.26 -24.33 3.62
C LYS A 109 -11.42 -23.45 2.38
N LYS A 110 -12.17 -22.35 2.52
CA LYS A 110 -12.22 -21.25 1.56
C LYS A 110 -10.88 -20.52 1.54
N CYS A 111 -10.31 -20.36 0.35
CA CYS A 111 -8.97 -19.86 0.13
C CYS A 111 -8.99 -18.87 -1.03
N TYR A 112 -8.08 -17.91 -0.99
CA TYR A 112 -7.80 -17.05 -2.12
C TYR A 112 -7.09 -17.84 -3.22
N THR A 113 -7.15 -17.35 -4.46
CA THR A 113 -6.50 -17.98 -5.62
C THR A 113 -5.01 -18.24 -5.41
N ASN A 114 -4.30 -17.35 -4.72
CA ASN A 114 -2.87 -17.50 -4.41
C ASN A 114 -2.58 -18.46 -3.23
N GLN A 115 -3.60 -18.91 -2.51
CA GLN A 115 -3.47 -19.82 -1.36
C GLN A 115 -3.77 -21.29 -1.70
N VAL A 116 -4.24 -21.54 -2.92
CA VAL A 116 -4.49 -22.87 -3.46
C VAL A 116 -3.46 -23.25 -4.51
N ALA A 117 -3.21 -24.53 -4.62
CA ALA A 117 -2.34 -25.11 -5.62
C ALA A 117 -2.99 -26.37 -6.19
N LYS A 118 -2.69 -26.64 -7.45
CA LYS A 118 -3.10 -27.86 -8.11
C LYS A 118 -2.12 -28.98 -7.75
N TYR A 119 -2.61 -30.05 -7.14
CA TYR A 119 -1.83 -31.22 -6.79
C TYR A 119 -2.21 -32.39 -7.68
N TRP A 120 -1.22 -32.95 -8.37
CA TRP A 120 -1.39 -34.12 -9.23
C TRP A 120 -1.15 -35.39 -8.43
N LEU A 121 -2.11 -36.30 -8.43
CA LEU A 121 -1.98 -37.57 -7.73
C LEU A 121 -1.10 -38.51 -8.54
N THR A 122 0.19 -38.58 -8.20
CA THR A 122 1.16 -39.49 -8.83
C THR A 122 1.11 -40.90 -8.21
N SER A 123 0.69 -41.02 -6.96
CA SER A 123 0.56 -42.28 -6.24
C SER A 123 -0.67 -42.24 -5.33
N PRO A 124 -1.46 -43.32 -5.25
CA PRO A 124 -2.63 -43.37 -4.36
C PRO A 124 -2.18 -43.23 -2.90
N LYS A 125 -2.79 -42.27 -2.19
CA LYS A 125 -2.58 -42.09 -0.76
C LYS A 125 -3.65 -42.90 -0.02
N PRO A 126 -3.27 -43.89 0.82
CA PRO A 126 -4.23 -44.86 1.38
C PRO A 126 -5.22 -44.24 2.36
N TYR A 127 -4.92 -43.06 2.90
CA TYR A 127 -5.79 -42.34 3.82
C TYR A 127 -6.77 -41.38 3.14
N LEU A 128 -6.67 -41.20 1.81
CA LEU A 128 -7.62 -40.36 1.09
C LEU A 128 -8.91 -41.14 0.82
N PRO A 129 -10.08 -40.52 1.01
CA PRO A 129 -11.35 -41.10 0.61
C PRO A 129 -11.37 -41.52 -0.87
N PRO A 130 -12.11 -42.57 -1.26
CA PRO A 130 -12.20 -43.02 -2.65
C PRO A 130 -12.60 -41.92 -3.64
N GLU A 131 -13.46 -41.00 -3.21
CA GLU A 131 -13.97 -39.89 -4.03
C GLU A 131 -12.87 -38.90 -4.42
N LEU A 132 -11.89 -38.70 -3.54
CA LEU A 132 -10.72 -37.85 -3.80
C LEU A 132 -9.61 -38.62 -4.51
N SER A 133 -9.44 -39.90 -4.19
CA SER A 133 -8.44 -40.77 -4.82
C SER A 133 -8.74 -41.07 -6.28
N ALA A 134 -10.02 -41.02 -6.69
CA ALA A 134 -10.42 -41.19 -8.09
C ALA A 134 -10.13 -39.97 -8.97
N LYS A 135 -9.89 -38.79 -8.39
CA LYS A 135 -9.58 -37.57 -9.16
C LYS A 135 -8.12 -37.60 -9.64
N LYS A 136 -7.88 -37.07 -10.86
CA LYS A 136 -6.55 -36.96 -11.46
C LYS A 136 -5.70 -35.88 -10.78
N ASP A 137 -6.39 -34.84 -10.35
CA ASP A 137 -5.87 -33.62 -9.75
C ASP A 137 -6.80 -33.14 -8.63
N LEU A 138 -6.22 -32.51 -7.62
CA LEU A 138 -6.94 -31.87 -6.52
C LEU A 138 -6.55 -30.40 -6.43
N LEU A 139 -7.53 -29.54 -6.17
CA LEU A 139 -7.30 -28.16 -5.76
C LEU A 139 -7.14 -28.12 -4.25
N VAL A 140 -5.95 -27.83 -3.78
CA VAL A 140 -5.61 -27.98 -2.35
C VAL A 140 -4.98 -26.70 -1.80
N CYS A 141 -5.29 -26.33 -0.56
CA CYS A 141 -4.62 -25.21 0.09
C CYS A 141 -3.15 -25.54 0.36
N HIS A 142 -2.29 -24.54 0.56
CA HIS A 142 -0.85 -24.74 0.80
C HIS A 142 -0.55 -25.73 1.94
N ARG A 143 -1.34 -25.70 3.03
CA ARG A 143 -1.20 -26.67 4.13
C ARG A 143 -1.45 -28.11 3.67
N CYS A 144 -2.52 -28.35 2.92
CA CYS A 144 -2.82 -29.66 2.35
C CYS A 144 -1.73 -30.10 1.38
N ASN A 145 -1.31 -29.18 0.51
CA ASN A 145 -0.29 -29.45 -0.51
C ASN A 145 1.03 -29.91 0.11
N THR A 146 1.49 -29.21 1.14
CA THR A 146 2.70 -29.58 1.89
C THR A 146 2.56 -30.97 2.51
N TYR A 147 1.40 -31.31 3.07
CA TYR A 147 1.18 -32.62 3.64
C TYR A 147 1.17 -33.73 2.58
N LEU A 148 0.47 -33.54 1.46
CA LEU A 148 0.40 -34.52 0.37
C LEU A 148 1.76 -34.81 -0.24
N LYS A 149 2.60 -33.77 -0.35
CA LYS A 149 3.99 -33.86 -0.82
C LYS A 149 4.92 -34.55 0.19
N SER A 150 4.51 -34.68 1.45
CA SER A 150 5.29 -35.42 2.43
C SER A 150 5.21 -36.94 2.21
N SER A 151 6.18 -37.66 2.78
CA SER A 151 6.23 -39.13 2.76
C SER A 151 5.23 -39.80 3.70
N LYS A 152 4.35 -39.05 4.35
CA LYS A 152 3.39 -39.57 5.35
C LYS A 152 2.32 -40.43 4.68
N SER A 153 2.04 -41.57 5.30
CA SER A 153 1.07 -42.59 4.86
C SER A 153 -0.25 -42.58 5.66
N HIS A 154 -0.40 -41.68 6.64
CA HIS A 154 -1.60 -41.54 7.45
C HIS A 154 -2.30 -40.20 7.15
N ALA A 155 -3.57 -40.07 7.53
CA ALA A 155 -4.26 -38.79 7.49
C ALA A 155 -3.69 -37.85 8.56
N PRO A 156 -3.58 -36.53 8.30
CA PRO A 156 -3.19 -35.59 9.34
C PRO A 156 -4.21 -35.56 10.47
N SER A 157 -3.74 -35.28 11.69
CA SER A 157 -4.61 -35.15 12.86
C SER A 157 -5.62 -34.01 12.70
N LYS A 158 -6.75 -34.09 13.40
CA LYS A 158 -7.76 -33.02 13.43
C LYS A 158 -7.16 -31.68 13.87
N ALA A 159 -6.21 -31.71 14.82
CA ALA A 159 -5.46 -30.54 15.26
C ALA A 159 -4.58 -29.94 14.15
N TYR A 160 -3.93 -30.78 13.33
CA TYR A 160 -3.15 -30.34 12.18
C TYR A 160 -4.00 -29.60 11.15
N TRP A 161 -5.27 -29.97 10.98
CA TRP A 161 -6.19 -29.29 10.07
C TRP A 161 -6.78 -28.02 10.66
N ASN A 162 -7.26 -28.08 11.91
CA ASN A 162 -8.05 -27.01 12.47
C ASN A 162 -7.25 -25.91 13.16
N ASN A 163 -6.01 -26.13 13.60
CA ASN A 163 -5.24 -25.15 14.41
C ASN A 163 -6.00 -24.50 15.60
N LEU A 164 -7.21 -24.94 15.91
CA LEU A 164 -8.08 -24.44 16.95
C LEU A 164 -8.54 -25.67 17.73
N LEU A 165 -7.77 -26.02 18.76
CA LEU A 165 -8.43 -26.39 19.99
C LEU A 165 -8.73 -25.05 20.66
N LEU A 166 -9.92 -24.50 20.40
CA LEU A 166 -10.47 -23.58 21.38
C LEU A 166 -10.63 -24.45 22.61
N GLY A 167 -9.81 -24.21 23.63
CA GLY A 167 -10.13 -24.69 24.97
C GLY A 167 -11.51 -24.17 25.36
N ASP A 168 -12.09 -24.72 26.41
CA ASP A 168 -13.34 -24.20 26.92
C ASP A 168 -13.21 -22.70 27.16
N ILE A 169 -14.22 -21.94 26.70
CA ILE A 169 -14.30 -20.50 26.96
C ILE A 169 -14.24 -20.35 28.48
N SER A 170 -13.32 -19.51 28.98
CA SER A 170 -13.18 -19.33 30.42
C SER A 170 -14.53 -18.89 30.99
N VAL A 171 -14.83 -19.30 32.23
CA VAL A 171 -16.14 -19.05 32.86
C VAL A 171 -16.47 -17.56 32.87
N GLU A 172 -15.43 -16.72 32.96
CA GLU A 172 -15.49 -15.26 32.91
C GLU A 172 -15.98 -14.75 31.55
N ILE A 173 -15.49 -15.29 30.43
CA ILE A 173 -15.92 -14.90 29.07
C ILE A 173 -17.30 -15.47 28.74
N ALA A 174 -17.61 -16.68 29.24
CA ALA A 174 -18.91 -17.31 29.09
C ALA A 174 -20.03 -16.55 29.83
N ALA A 175 -19.69 -15.92 30.97
CA ALA A 175 -20.61 -15.12 31.77
C ALA A 175 -20.94 -13.74 31.16
N LEU A 176 -20.18 -13.28 30.16
CA LEU A 176 -20.44 -12.00 29.50
C LEU A 176 -21.74 -12.03 28.68
N THR A 177 -22.36 -10.87 28.53
CA THR A 177 -23.48 -10.69 27.61
C THR A 177 -22.99 -10.67 26.15
N GLU A 178 -23.90 -10.94 25.22
CA GLU A 178 -23.59 -10.96 23.78
C GLU A 178 -22.97 -9.64 23.26
N PRO A 179 -23.41 -8.44 23.71
CA PRO A 179 -22.73 -7.20 23.37
C PRO A 179 -21.30 -7.11 23.90
N GLU A 180 -21.05 -7.55 25.13
CA GLU A 180 -19.72 -7.50 25.77
C GLU A 180 -18.72 -8.44 25.09
N ARG A 181 -19.17 -9.62 24.64
CA ARG A 181 -18.35 -10.54 23.85
C ARG A 181 -17.94 -9.98 22.48
N ARG A 182 -18.73 -9.08 21.90
CA ARG A 182 -18.42 -8.45 20.61
C ARG A 182 -17.40 -7.32 20.71
N LEU A 183 -17.10 -6.86 21.92
CA LEU A 183 -16.14 -5.79 22.21
C LEU A 183 -14.74 -6.32 22.58
N LEU A 184 -14.59 -7.63 22.77
CA LEU A 184 -13.33 -8.34 22.98
C LEU A 184 -12.79 -8.90 21.67
#